data_AF-A0A7S2PAH1-F1
#
_entry.id   AF-A0A7S2PAH1-F1
#
_cell.length_a   1.000
_cell.length_b   1.000
_cell.length_c   1.000
_cell.angle_alpha   90.00
_cell.angle_beta   90.00
_cell.angle_gamma   90.00
#
_symmetry.space_group_name_H-M   'P 1'
#
loop_
_entity.id
_entity.type
_entity.pdbx_description
1 polymer ?
#
loop_
_entity_poly.entity_id
_entity_poly.type
_entity_poly.pdbx_seq_one_letter_code
_entity_poly.pdbx_strand_id
1 'polypeptide(L)'
;MASASIAQVHAATLRSGERCVVKVVRPKVRERLAADFEAVTLAARLADLVLGEGVVLRFLSARVESCVEELRAAVLDECDLALERQSAEEFRAWLDGAPALRRAGLAGCVRVPRTYAHA
;
A
#
# COMPACT_ATOMS: atom_id res chain seq x y z
N MET A 1 2.57 -17.52 4.75
CA MET A 1 2.92 -16.67 3.59
C MET A 1 1.73 -15.76 3.35
N ALA A 2 1.92 -14.45 3.34
CA ALA A 2 0.86 -13.50 3.02
C ALA A 2 1.18 -12.86 1.67
N SER A 3 0.20 -12.82 0.76
CA SER A 3 0.36 -12.13 -0.52
C SER A 3 -0.11 -10.70 -0.35
N ALA A 4 0.82 -9.76 -0.25
CA ALA A 4 0.53 -8.37 -0.56
C ALA A 4 0.68 -8.18 -2.07
N SER A 5 -0.17 -7.35 -2.68
CA SER A 5 -0.19 -7.08 -4.12
C SER A 5 1.16 -6.58 -4.65
N ILE A 6 1.88 -5.78 -3.85
CA ILE A 6 3.08 -5.03 -4.24
C ILE A 6 4.39 -5.64 -3.73
N ALA A 7 4.37 -6.35 -2.60
CA ALA A 7 5.54 -6.91 -1.95
C ALA A 7 5.40 -8.41 -1.67
N GLN A 8 6.51 -9.11 -1.65
CA GLN A 8 6.62 -10.50 -1.22
C GLN A 8 7.04 -10.55 0.25
N VAL A 9 6.50 -11.53 0.97
CA VAL A 9 6.69 -11.69 2.41
C VAL A 9 7.34 -13.04 2.68
N HIS A 10 8.57 -13.02 3.20
CA HIS A 10 9.38 -14.20 3.46
C HIS A 10 9.61 -14.37 4.96
N ALA A 11 9.44 -15.60 5.46
CA ALA A 11 9.87 -15.92 6.82
C ALA A 11 11.40 -16.05 6.83
N ALA A 12 12.04 -15.50 7.87
CA ALA A 12 13.48 -15.56 8.03
C ALA A 12 13.87 -15.68 9.51
N THR A 13 15.15 -15.90 9.76
CA THR A 13 15.74 -15.91 11.09
C THR A 13 16.97 -15.02 11.06
N LEU A 14 17.03 -14.04 11.97
CA LEU A 14 18.18 -13.16 12.11
C LEU A 14 19.40 -13.94 12.59
N ARG A 15 20.61 -13.37 12.42
CA ARG A 15 21.85 -13.96 12.94
C ARG A 15 21.82 -14.16 14.46
N SER A 16 20.99 -13.41 15.18
CA SER A 16 20.73 -13.56 16.60
C SER A 16 19.85 -14.78 16.96
N GLY A 17 19.25 -15.46 15.99
CA GLY A 17 18.27 -16.54 16.19
C GLY A 17 16.82 -16.08 16.29
N GLU A 18 16.55 -14.77 16.27
CA GLU A 18 15.19 -14.23 16.31
C GLU A 18 14.44 -14.48 15.00
N ARG A 19 13.19 -14.97 15.07
CA ARG A 19 12.33 -15.14 13.90
C ARG A 19 11.81 -13.79 13.44
N CYS A 20 11.96 -13.50 12.15
CA CYS A 20 11.50 -12.27 11.54
C CYS A 20 10.79 -12.53 10.21
N VAL A 21 10.25 -11.46 9.65
CA VAL A 21 9.64 -11.44 8.33
C VAL A 21 10.38 -10.42 7.49
N VAL A 22 10.78 -10.80 6.28
CA VAL A 22 11.41 -9.93 5.31
C VAL A 22 10.39 -9.60 4.24
N LYS A 23 10.08 -8.31 4.09
CA LYS A 23 9.28 -7.78 2.98
C LYS A 23 10.21 -7.31 1.87
N VAL A 24 9.94 -7.74 0.65
CA VAL A 24 10.69 -7.33 -0.55
C VAL A 24 9.72 -6.83 -1.60
N VAL A 25 9.88 -5.59 -2.06
CA VAL A 25 9.04 -5.03 -3.13
C VAL A 25 9.30 -5.81 -4.42
N ARG A 26 8.25 -6.19 -5.14
CA ARG A 26 8.40 -6.92 -6.41
C ARG A 26 9.13 -6.03 -7.42
N PRO A 27 10.08 -6.58 -8.20
CA PRO A 27 10.72 -5.81 -9.25
C PRO A 27 9.69 -5.39 -10.30
N LYS A 28 9.89 -4.20 -10.85
CA LYS A 28 9.07 -3.61 -11.92
C LYS A 28 7.60 -3.36 -11.58
N VAL A 29 7.27 -3.26 -10.29
CA VAL A 29 5.89 -3.03 -9.86
C VAL A 29 5.38 -1.67 -10.37
N ARG A 30 6.22 -0.63 -10.32
CA ARG A 30 5.87 0.73 -10.73
C ARG A 30 5.55 0.81 -12.22
N GLU A 31 6.33 0.12 -13.03
CA GLU A 31 6.18 0.05 -14.48
C GLU A 31 4.93 -0.75 -14.87
N ARG A 32 4.63 -1.83 -14.16
CA ARG A 32 3.39 -2.60 -14.37
C ARG A 32 2.15 -1.78 -14.03
N LEU A 33 2.18 -1.07 -12.91
CA LEU A 33 1.07 -0.20 -12.51
C LEU A 33 0.86 0.94 -13.51
N ALA A 34 1.94 1.57 -13.98
CA ALA A 34 1.84 2.58 -15.03
C ALA A 34 1.15 2.03 -16.28
N ALA A 35 1.53 0.84 -16.73
CA ALA A 35 0.90 0.18 -17.86
C ALA A 35 -0.59 -0.16 -17.60
N ASP A 36 -0.94 -0.60 -16.38
CA ASP A 36 -2.32 -0.88 -16.01
C ASP A 36 -3.19 0.40 -16.07
N PHE A 37 -2.66 1.53 -15.61
CA PHE A 37 -3.34 2.83 -15.70
C PHE A 37 -3.50 3.32 -17.13
N GLU A 38 -2.49 3.14 -17.98
CA GLU A 38 -2.59 3.44 -19.41
C GLU A 38 -3.68 2.58 -20.08
N ALA A 39 -3.76 1.28 -19.73
CA ALA A 39 -4.78 0.38 -20.24
C ALA A 39 -6.21 0.81 -19.83
N VAL A 40 -6.40 1.20 -18.57
CA VAL A 40 -7.70 1.73 -18.09
C VAL A 40 -8.06 3.02 -18.83
N THR A 41 -7.09 3.91 -19.04
CA THR A 41 -7.28 5.16 -19.79
C THR A 41 -7.69 4.89 -21.23
N LEU A 42 -7.04 3.92 -21.89
CA LEU A 42 -7.39 3.51 -23.25
C LEU A 42 -8.80 2.91 -23.31
N ALA A 43 -9.15 2.03 -22.38
CA ALA A 43 -10.48 1.43 -22.30
C ALA A 43 -11.57 2.48 -22.13
N ALA A 44 -11.33 3.51 -21.29
CA ALA A 44 -12.26 4.63 -21.12
C ALA A 44 -12.48 5.40 -22.43
N ARG A 45 -11.40 5.68 -23.18
CA ARG A 45 -11.50 6.36 -24.49
C ARG A 45 -12.26 5.53 -25.53
N LEU A 46 -12.04 4.21 -25.57
CA LEU A 46 -12.76 3.31 -26.47
C LEU A 46 -14.25 3.22 -26.12
N ALA A 47 -14.59 3.16 -24.83
CA ALA A 47 -15.97 3.18 -24.38
C ALA A 47 -16.69 4.47 -24.79
N ASP A 48 -15.99 5.60 -24.76
CA ASP A 48 -16.52 6.91 -25.18
C ASP A 48 -16.85 6.97 -26.68
N LEU A 49 -16.02 6.31 -27.51
CA LEU A 49 -16.26 6.18 -28.95
C LEU A 49 -17.54 5.37 -29.25
N VAL A 50 -17.85 4.36 -28.42
CA VAL A 50 -19.01 3.47 -28.62
C VAL A 50 -20.30 4.06 -28.03
N LEU A 51 -20.21 4.78 -26.91
CA LEU A 51 -21.36 5.26 -26.14
C LEU A 51 -21.78 6.71 -26.49
N GLY A 52 -21.02 7.41 -27.35
CA GLY A 52 -21.28 8.77 -27.81
C GLY A 52 -20.30 9.78 -27.22
N GLU A 53 -19.74 10.65 -28.09
CA GLU A 53 -18.66 11.59 -27.75
C GLU A 53 -18.92 12.36 -26.45
N GLY A 54 -18.05 12.17 -25.46
CA GLY A 54 -17.99 12.99 -24.26
C GLY A 54 -18.93 12.59 -23.12
N VAL A 55 -19.74 11.54 -23.25
CA VAL A 55 -20.59 11.06 -22.14
C VAL A 55 -19.77 10.28 -21.12
N VAL A 56 -18.97 9.31 -21.54
CA VAL A 56 -18.10 8.52 -20.67
C VAL A 56 -16.88 9.34 -20.26
N LEU A 57 -16.25 10.11 -21.15
CA LEU A 57 -15.14 10.99 -20.77
C LEU A 57 -15.58 12.10 -19.82
N ARG A 58 -16.75 12.73 -19.89
CA ARG A 58 -17.12 13.72 -18.84
C ARG A 58 -17.33 13.09 -17.47
N PHE A 59 -17.96 11.93 -17.41
CA PHE A 59 -18.24 11.23 -16.15
C PHE A 59 -16.99 10.56 -15.56
N LEU A 60 -16.11 10.06 -16.43
CA LEU A 60 -14.87 9.40 -16.02
C LEU A 60 -13.70 10.37 -15.88
N SER A 61 -13.49 11.39 -16.71
CA SER A 61 -12.24 12.19 -16.67
C SER A 61 -12.03 12.86 -15.32
N ALA A 62 -13.01 13.55 -14.76
CA ALA A 62 -12.81 14.23 -13.47
C ALA A 62 -12.66 13.26 -12.27
N ARG A 63 -13.30 12.09 -12.31
CA ARG A 63 -13.33 11.14 -11.18
C ARG A 63 -12.27 10.04 -11.31
N VAL A 64 -12.08 9.51 -12.51
CA VAL A 64 -11.07 8.50 -12.82
C VAL A 64 -9.69 9.11 -12.82
N GLU A 65 -9.47 10.33 -13.33
CA GLU A 65 -8.13 10.93 -13.26
C GLU A 65 -7.71 11.20 -11.81
N SER A 66 -8.63 11.71 -10.97
CA SER A 66 -8.42 11.80 -9.50
C SER A 66 -8.18 10.43 -8.88
N CYS A 67 -9.03 9.43 -9.16
CA CYS A 67 -8.85 8.08 -8.63
C CYS A 67 -7.56 7.42 -9.10
N VAL A 68 -7.11 7.69 -10.33
CA VAL A 68 -5.87 7.17 -10.90
C VAL A 68 -4.67 7.83 -10.22
N GLU A 69 -4.69 9.15 -10.03
CA GLU A 69 -3.63 9.84 -9.29
C GLU A 69 -3.59 9.45 -7.81
N GLU A 70 -4.74 9.31 -7.16
CA GLU A 70 -4.85 8.81 -5.78
C GLU A 70 -4.37 7.36 -5.68
N LEU A 71 -4.76 6.48 -6.60
CA LEU A 71 -4.30 5.10 -6.61
C LEU A 71 -2.80 5.02 -6.92
N ARG A 72 -2.30 5.85 -7.84
CA ARG A 72 -0.88 5.96 -8.15
C ARG A 72 -0.09 6.40 -6.94
N ALA A 73 -0.54 7.43 -6.23
CA ALA A 73 0.07 7.91 -5.00
C ALA A 73 0.04 6.83 -3.91
N ALA A 74 -1.12 6.25 -3.62
CA ALA A 74 -1.28 5.21 -2.61
C ALA A 74 -0.39 3.99 -2.89
N VAL A 75 -0.30 3.56 -4.15
CA VAL A 75 0.53 2.41 -4.50
C VAL A 75 2.02 2.75 -4.49
N LEU A 76 2.42 3.97 -4.84
CA LEU A 76 3.80 4.42 -4.72
C LEU A 76 4.23 4.52 -3.25
N ASP A 77 3.34 4.96 -2.37
CA ASP A 77 3.55 4.94 -0.92
C ASP A 77 3.67 3.51 -0.39
N GLU A 78 2.84 2.57 -0.87
CA GLU A 78 2.97 1.14 -0.54
C GLU A 78 4.27 0.50 -1.06
N CYS A 79 4.92 1.11 -2.06
CA CYS A 79 6.26 0.68 -2.50
C CYS A 79 7.38 1.18 -1.58
N ASP A 80 7.12 2.15 -0.71
CA ASP A 80 8.10 2.70 0.22
C ASP A 80 8.00 2.01 1.59
N LEU A 81 8.80 0.96 1.75
CA LEU A 81 8.89 0.25 3.03
C LEU A 81 9.49 1.10 4.16
N ALA A 82 10.15 2.22 3.86
CA ALA A 82 10.64 3.14 4.87
C ALA A 82 9.50 4.00 5.46
N LEU A 83 8.54 4.41 4.62
CA LEU A 83 7.28 5.01 5.10
C LEU A 83 6.48 4.01 5.94
N GLU A 84 6.33 2.77 5.47
CA GLU A 84 5.65 1.71 6.24
C GLU A 84 6.31 1.51 7.62
N ARG A 85 7.64 1.48 7.66
CA ARG A 85 8.40 1.40 8.91
C ARG A 85 8.09 2.58 9.83
N GLN A 86 8.12 3.80 9.31
CA GLN A 86 7.85 5.01 10.09
C GLN A 86 6.44 4.96 10.69
N SER A 87 5.42 4.66 9.88
CA SER A 87 4.04 4.54 10.37
C SER A 87 3.88 3.44 11.44
N ALA A 88 4.59 2.32 11.31
CA ALA A 88 4.59 1.28 12.33
C ALA A 88 5.24 1.75 13.66
N GLU A 89 6.33 2.51 13.60
CA GLU A 89 6.98 3.08 14.77
C GLU A 89 6.10 4.12 15.47
N GLU A 90 5.47 5.02 14.70
CA GLU A 90 4.50 6.00 15.20
C GLU A 90 3.30 5.33 15.84
N PHE A 91 2.76 4.28 15.21
CA PHE A 91 1.63 3.53 15.75
C PHE A 91 1.99 2.77 17.04
N ARG A 92 3.22 2.24 17.15
CA ARG A 92 3.71 1.67 18.42
C ARG A 92 3.74 2.73 19.52
N ALA A 93 4.33 3.89 19.25
CA ALA A 93 4.40 4.97 20.24
C ALA A 93 3.00 5.43 20.69
N TRP A 94 2.05 5.51 19.75
CA TRP A 94 0.65 5.80 20.06
C TRP A 94 0.00 4.72 20.94
N LEU A 95 0.21 3.43 20.63
CA LEU A 95 -0.30 2.31 21.44
C LEU A 95 0.26 2.33 22.86
N ASP A 96 1.56 2.56 23.01
CA ASP A 96 2.24 2.65 24.31
C ASP A 96 1.72 3.83 25.14
N GLY A 97 1.31 4.90 24.46
CA GLY A 97 0.71 6.10 25.06
C GLY A 97 -0.78 5.97 25.41
N ALA A 98 -1.55 5.10 24.74
CA ALA A 98 -3.02 5.10 24.76
C ALA A 98 -3.64 4.63 26.11
N PRO A 99 -4.11 5.54 26.98
CA PRO A 99 -4.68 5.17 28.29
C PRO A 99 -6.08 4.55 28.15
N ALA A 100 -6.79 4.87 27.07
CA ALA A 100 -8.12 4.32 26.78
C ALA A 100 -8.05 2.81 26.50
N LEU A 101 -7.04 2.34 25.74
CA LEU A 101 -6.85 0.91 25.47
C LEU A 101 -6.49 0.13 26.73
N ARG A 102 -5.67 0.72 27.62
CA ARG A 102 -5.37 0.15 28.93
C ARG A 102 -6.63 0.03 29.81
N ARG A 103 -7.44 1.09 29.89
CA ARG A 103 -8.70 1.08 30.66
C ARG A 103 -9.72 0.09 30.11
N ALA A 104 -9.74 -0.11 28.81
CA ALA A 104 -10.62 -1.09 28.16
C ALA A 104 -10.11 -2.54 28.26
N GLY A 105 -8.93 -2.78 28.84
CA GLY A 105 -8.32 -4.12 28.91
C GLY A 105 -7.82 -4.64 27.55
N LEU A 106 -7.69 -3.77 26.54
CA LEU A 106 -7.35 -4.13 25.16
C LEU A 106 -5.84 -4.00 24.84
N ALA A 107 -5.02 -3.63 25.82
CA ALA A 107 -3.59 -3.37 25.60
C ALA A 107 -2.81 -4.58 25.03
N GLY A 108 -3.26 -5.81 25.29
CA GLY A 108 -2.65 -7.03 24.74
C GLY A 108 -3.24 -7.52 23.41
N CYS A 109 -4.30 -6.88 22.91
CA CYS A 109 -5.02 -7.34 21.72
C CYS A 109 -4.37 -6.90 20.40
N VAL A 110 -3.46 -5.92 20.45
CA VAL A 110 -2.79 -5.37 19.27
C VAL A 110 -1.28 -5.51 19.44
N ARG A 111 -0.59 -6.03 18.41
CA ARG A 111 0.86 -6.16 18.39
C ARG A 111 1.44 -5.49 17.16
N VAL A 112 2.42 -4.62 17.37
CA VAL A 112 3.21 -4.01 16.29
C VAL A 112 4.60 -4.66 16.27
N PRO A 113 5.01 -5.33 15.17
CA PRO A 113 6.28 -6.02 15.09
C PRO A 113 7.46 -5.04 15.08
N ARG A 114 8.57 -5.42 15.72
CA ARG A 114 9.80 -4.62 15.67
C ARG A 114 10.25 -4.47 14.22
N THR A 115 10.62 -3.24 13.85
CA THR A 115 11.12 -2.88 12.53
C THR A 115 12.64 -2.75 12.57
N TYR A 116 13.28 -2.91 11.41
CA TYR A 116 14.73 -2.78 11.26
C TYR A 116 15.00 -1.88 10.05
N ALA A 117 15.98 -0.98 10.18
CA ALA A 117 16.44 -0.17 9.06
C ALA A 117 17.33 -1.00 8.13
N HIS A 118 17.29 -0.70 6.83
CA HIS A 118 18.29 -1.19 5.90
C HIS A 118 19.63 -0.49 6.23
N ALA A 119 20.68 -1.27 6.46
CA ALA A 119 22.03 -0.75 6.68
C ALA A 119 22.66 -0.26 5.38
#